data_AF-W9RFM1-F1
#
_entry.id   AF-W9RFM1-F1
#
_cell.length_a   1.000
_cell.length_b   1.000
_cell.length_c   1.000
_cell.angle_alpha   90.00
_cell.angle_beta   90.00
_cell.angle_gamma   90.00
#
_symmetry.space_group_name_H-M   'P 1'
#
loop_
_entity.id
_entity.type
_entity.pdbx_description
1 polymer ?
#
loop_
_entity_poly.entity_id
_entity_poly.type
_entity_poly.pdbx_seq_one_letter_code
_entity_poly.pdbx_strand_id
1 'polypeptide(L)'
;MDSQIVGFNRTSLLNPNSNYPLRFRVFGAPKIPFPRSNCSSGGNLSYNKGIKCAMKSYKLSELSTSEVESLKTRPRIDFSSIFTTVNPIVDHVRRRGDAAVKEYTLKFDKVELDRTVVSVFELPDPELDPVVQEAFDVAYDNIYAFHFAQKSAERSVENMKGVKCKRVARSIASVGLYVPGGTAVLPSTALMLAIPAKIAGCKTVVLATPPSQGGSICKEVLYCAKKAGVTHILKAGGAQAISAMAWGTESCPKVEKIFGPGNQYVTAAKMILQNSEAMVAIDMPAGPSEVLVIADKYASPVHIAADLLSQAEHGPDSQVVLVLAGDGVDFKAIEDEIKKQCDSLPRGEFASKALSHSFTVFARDMVEAVSFSNLYAPEHLIVNVKDADKWEGFIENAGSVFLGQWTPESVGDYASGTNHVLPTYGYARMYGGVSLDSFLKYMTVQSLTEEGLRKLGPHVATMAEVEGLEAHKRAVTLRLKDIEARQVRIKSGIYKERVEIENDTISLIGDDAATTTITFDRSNATGFKTIDTGSVGSTTAHWSTYITITAQNRASTSDVDGFSFRNCNVKPSPESTHTEKANLRVFLGQPWENYSQILERNSVFGSPIYSQKTMIMLFGNMTTIA
;
A
#
# COMPACT_ATOMS: atom_id res chain seq x y z
N MET A 1 4.73 -38.05 -4.61
CA MET A 1 3.76 -38.93 -5.26
C MET A 1 2.39 -38.32 -5.04
N ASP A 2 1.96 -37.59 -6.05
CA ASP A 2 0.60 -37.37 -6.54
C ASP A 2 -0.57 -37.33 -5.55
N SER A 3 -1.17 -36.14 -5.44
CA SER A 3 -2.61 -35.97 -5.29
C SER A 3 -3.08 -34.89 -6.29
N GLN A 4 -4.20 -35.15 -6.96
CA GLN A 4 -4.50 -34.58 -8.28
C GLN A 4 -5.19 -33.21 -8.22
N ILE A 5 -4.80 -32.31 -9.12
CA ILE A 5 -5.50 -31.05 -9.40
C ILE A 5 -6.57 -31.34 -10.46
N VAL A 6 -7.85 -31.14 -10.12
CA VAL A 6 -8.97 -31.26 -11.09
C VAL A 6 -9.36 -29.86 -11.56
N GLY A 7 -8.83 -29.45 -12.72
CA GLY A 7 -9.27 -28.24 -13.41
C GLY A 7 -10.38 -28.55 -14.40
N PHE A 8 -11.56 -27.93 -14.26
CA PHE A 8 -12.64 -28.03 -15.25
C PHE A 8 -12.65 -26.83 -16.19
N ASN A 9 -12.22 -27.08 -17.42
CA ASN A 9 -12.33 -26.18 -18.55
C ASN A 9 -13.76 -26.25 -19.14
N ARG A 10 -14.43 -25.12 -19.38
CA ARG A 10 -15.63 -25.05 -20.24
C ARG A 10 -15.67 -23.77 -21.07
N THR A 11 -15.01 -23.81 -22.22
CA THR A 11 -15.34 -22.95 -23.37
C THR A 11 -16.26 -23.71 -24.33
N SER A 12 -17.47 -23.18 -24.54
CA SER A 12 -18.22 -23.16 -25.82
C SER A 12 -19.74 -23.09 -25.57
N LEU A 13 -20.37 -22.04 -26.12
CA LEU A 13 -21.46 -22.11 -27.10
C LEU A 13 -22.10 -20.72 -27.22
N LEU A 14 -21.63 -19.97 -28.23
CA LEU A 14 -22.32 -18.78 -28.73
C LEU A 14 -23.36 -19.24 -29.75
N ASN A 15 -24.61 -18.80 -29.63
CA ASN A 15 -25.53 -18.75 -30.76
C ASN A 15 -26.61 -17.67 -30.56
N PRO A 16 -26.54 -16.52 -31.25
CA PRO A 16 -27.54 -15.47 -31.16
C PRO A 16 -28.52 -15.54 -32.33
N ASN A 17 -29.81 -15.87 -32.09
CA ASN A 17 -30.93 -15.50 -32.96
C ASN A 17 -32.30 -15.91 -32.40
N SER A 18 -33.09 -14.95 -31.90
CA SER A 18 -34.56 -14.96 -32.03
C SER A 18 -35.15 -13.56 -31.76
N ASN A 19 -35.59 -12.90 -32.83
CA ASN A 19 -36.36 -11.66 -32.75
C ASN A 19 -37.84 -11.98 -32.54
N TYR A 20 -38.46 -11.49 -31.45
CA TYR A 20 -39.91 -11.28 -31.39
C TYR A 20 -40.26 -10.06 -30.50
N PRO A 21 -41.06 -9.09 -31.00
CA PRO A 21 -41.40 -7.88 -30.25
C PRO A 21 -42.71 -8.04 -29.47
N LEU A 22 -42.66 -7.87 -28.14
CA LEU A 22 -43.87 -7.75 -27.31
C LEU A 22 -44.30 -6.28 -27.17
N ARG A 23 -45.41 -5.93 -27.83
CA ARG A 23 -46.07 -4.62 -27.71
C ARG A 23 -46.79 -4.50 -26.37
N PHE A 24 -46.33 -3.63 -25.48
CA PHE A 24 -47.14 -3.18 -24.34
C PHE A 24 -48.10 -2.06 -24.79
N ARG A 25 -49.41 -2.30 -24.66
CA ARG A 25 -50.44 -1.27 -24.80
C ARG A 25 -50.54 -0.49 -23.49
N VAL A 26 -50.34 0.82 -23.55
CA VAL A 26 -50.66 1.75 -22.47
C VAL A 26 -52.17 2.01 -22.48
N PHE A 27 -52.85 1.76 -21.37
CA PHE A 27 -54.19 2.27 -21.10
C PHE A 27 -54.12 3.23 -19.90
N GLY A 28 -54.59 4.47 -20.10
CA GLY A 28 -54.59 5.49 -19.05
C GLY A 28 -55.74 5.31 -18.07
N ALA A 29 -55.48 5.56 -16.79
CA ALA A 29 -56.49 5.68 -15.74
C ALA A 29 -56.90 7.16 -15.57
N PRO A 30 -58.20 7.47 -15.33
CA PRO A 30 -58.70 8.84 -15.27
C PRO A 30 -58.44 9.52 -13.90
N LYS A 31 -58.47 10.86 -13.93
CA LYS A 31 -58.30 11.74 -12.76
C LYS A 31 -59.42 11.57 -11.73
N ILE A 32 -59.07 11.57 -10.44
CA ILE A 32 -59.99 11.69 -9.31
C ILE A 32 -59.76 13.08 -8.66
N PRO A 33 -60.82 13.87 -8.36
CA PRO A 33 -60.67 15.21 -7.80
C PRO A 33 -60.46 15.21 -6.28
N PHE A 34 -59.63 16.14 -5.79
CA PHE A 34 -59.48 16.43 -4.35
C PHE A 34 -60.71 17.19 -3.80
N PRO A 35 -61.28 16.79 -2.66
CA PRO A 35 -62.08 17.68 -1.83
C PRO A 35 -61.18 18.49 -0.89
N ARG A 36 -61.40 19.81 -0.82
CA ARG A 36 -60.91 20.64 0.29
C ARG A 36 -61.84 20.46 1.49
N SER A 37 -61.31 20.36 2.71
CA SER A 37 -62.06 20.58 3.94
C SER A 37 -61.21 21.35 4.96
N ASN A 38 -61.89 22.05 5.87
CA ASN A 38 -61.33 23.16 6.64
C ASN A 38 -60.64 22.72 7.93
N CYS A 39 -59.82 23.63 8.47
CA CYS A 39 -59.35 23.57 9.85
C CYS A 39 -60.54 23.56 10.83
N SER A 40 -60.47 22.69 11.84
CA SER A 40 -61.16 22.87 13.12
C SER A 40 -60.31 22.26 14.24
N SER A 41 -60.41 22.88 15.41
CA SER A 41 -59.55 22.67 16.58
C SER A 41 -60.09 21.61 17.54
N GLY A 42 -59.19 20.84 18.18
CA GLY A 42 -59.46 20.23 19.49
C GLY A 42 -58.92 18.82 19.69
N GLY A 43 -58.25 18.60 20.84
CA GLY A 43 -58.04 17.28 21.43
C GLY A 43 -56.64 16.68 21.24
N ASN A 44 -55.76 16.87 22.24
CA ASN A 44 -54.56 16.02 22.39
C ASN A 44 -54.99 14.60 22.81
N LEU A 45 -55.15 13.72 21.82
CA LEU A 45 -55.18 12.27 22.02
C LEU A 45 -53.79 11.72 21.71
N SER A 46 -53.04 11.33 22.74
CA SER A 46 -51.74 10.66 22.60
C SER A 46 -51.94 9.25 22.02
N TYR A 47 -52.04 9.15 20.70
CA TYR A 47 -51.94 7.89 19.99
C TYR A 47 -50.52 7.35 20.13
N ASN A 48 -50.31 6.48 21.11
CA ASN A 48 -49.20 5.52 21.09
C ASN A 48 -49.43 4.56 19.90
N LYS A 49 -49.01 4.99 18.71
CA LYS A 49 -48.73 4.07 17.60
C LYS A 49 -47.51 3.26 18.02
N GLY A 50 -47.76 2.11 18.66
CA GLY A 50 -46.71 1.18 19.05
C GLY A 50 -45.79 0.89 17.87
N ILE A 51 -44.49 1.02 18.09
CA ILE A 51 -43.50 0.93 17.02
C ILE A 51 -43.43 -0.54 16.58
N LYS A 52 -43.46 -0.79 15.26
CA LYS A 52 -43.47 -2.16 14.73
C LYS A 52 -42.03 -2.67 14.58
N CYS A 53 -41.39 -2.98 15.71
CA CYS A 53 -40.08 -3.62 15.75
C CYS A 53 -40.26 -5.15 15.58
N ALA A 54 -40.23 -5.64 14.34
CA ALA A 54 -40.34 -7.06 14.01
C ALA A 54 -39.57 -7.40 12.72
N MET A 55 -38.72 -8.42 12.79
CA MET A 55 -37.88 -8.90 11.68
C MET A 55 -38.57 -10.04 10.89
N LYS A 56 -38.20 -10.23 9.63
CA LYS A 56 -38.64 -11.43 8.88
C LYS A 56 -37.85 -12.65 9.35
N SER A 57 -38.42 -13.85 9.26
CA SER A 57 -37.76 -15.09 9.66
C SER A 57 -37.69 -16.08 8.51
N TYR A 58 -36.55 -16.77 8.38
CA TYR A 58 -36.25 -17.72 7.31
C TYR A 58 -35.51 -18.94 7.88
N LYS A 59 -35.72 -20.14 7.32
CA LYS A 59 -34.96 -21.34 7.70
C LYS A 59 -34.21 -21.86 6.49
N LEU A 60 -32.89 -22.02 6.62
CA LEU A 60 -32.03 -22.30 5.45
C LEU A 60 -32.40 -23.60 4.73
N SER A 61 -32.83 -24.63 5.48
CA SER A 61 -33.28 -25.90 4.93
C SER A 61 -34.55 -25.84 4.09
N GLU A 62 -35.29 -24.72 4.14
CA GLU A 62 -36.58 -24.53 3.44
C GLU A 62 -36.46 -23.57 2.24
N LEU A 63 -35.27 -22.98 2.02
CA LEU A 63 -35.01 -22.05 0.92
C LEU A 63 -34.32 -22.73 -0.27
N SER A 64 -34.69 -22.34 -1.48
CA SER A 64 -33.89 -22.63 -2.67
C SER A 64 -32.59 -21.83 -2.68
N THR A 65 -31.59 -22.29 -3.43
CA THR A 65 -30.32 -21.56 -3.61
C THR A 65 -30.54 -20.12 -4.08
N SER A 66 -31.54 -19.88 -4.95
CA SER A 66 -31.85 -18.53 -5.43
C SER A 66 -32.41 -17.61 -4.34
N GLU A 67 -33.13 -18.17 -3.36
CA GLU A 67 -33.68 -17.39 -2.24
C GLU A 67 -32.59 -17.08 -1.22
N VAL A 68 -31.72 -18.05 -0.88
CA VAL A 68 -30.53 -17.82 -0.05
C VAL A 68 -29.62 -16.76 -0.68
N GLU A 69 -29.37 -16.84 -1.99
CA GLU A 69 -28.61 -15.84 -2.74
C GLU A 69 -29.27 -14.45 -2.76
N SER A 70 -30.60 -14.37 -2.61
CA SER A 70 -31.30 -13.09 -2.51
C SER A 70 -31.12 -12.39 -1.15
N LEU A 71 -30.94 -13.16 -0.07
CA LEU A 71 -30.78 -12.64 1.30
C LEU A 71 -29.49 -11.82 1.49
N LYS A 72 -28.48 -11.96 0.62
CA LYS A 72 -27.28 -11.11 0.64
C LYS A 72 -27.53 -9.66 0.17
N THR A 73 -28.74 -9.35 -0.32
CA THR A 73 -29.09 -8.05 -0.89
C THR A 73 -29.40 -7.03 0.19
N ARG A 74 -28.68 -5.90 0.16
CA ARG A 74 -28.83 -4.79 1.10
C ARG A 74 -29.90 -3.78 0.65
N PRO A 75 -30.51 -3.03 1.60
CA PRO A 75 -31.55 -2.02 1.37
C PRO A 75 -31.00 -0.71 0.75
N ARG A 76 -30.14 -0.79 -0.27
CA ARG A 76 -29.49 0.39 -0.88
C ARG A 76 -30.16 0.82 -2.19
N ILE A 77 -30.14 2.13 -2.45
CA ILE A 77 -30.43 2.68 -3.78
C ILE A 77 -29.31 2.25 -4.75
N ASP A 78 -29.64 2.04 -6.02
CA ASP A 78 -28.62 1.73 -7.02
C ASP A 78 -27.66 2.91 -7.24
N PHE A 79 -26.36 2.60 -7.38
CA PHE A 79 -25.30 3.59 -7.47
C PHE A 79 -25.47 4.53 -8.66
N SER A 80 -25.97 4.06 -9.81
CA SER A 80 -26.17 4.90 -11.01
C SER A 80 -27.15 6.05 -10.77
N SER A 81 -28.19 5.80 -9.96
CA SER A 81 -29.19 6.81 -9.59
C SER A 81 -28.60 7.86 -8.65
N ILE A 82 -27.80 7.43 -7.66
CA ILE A 82 -27.11 8.33 -6.73
C ILE A 82 -26.06 9.17 -7.48
N PHE A 83 -25.31 8.58 -8.41
CA PHE A 83 -24.28 9.29 -9.19
C PHE A 83 -24.84 10.46 -9.98
N THR A 84 -26.07 10.34 -10.51
CA THR A 84 -26.76 11.45 -11.20
C THR A 84 -27.02 12.65 -10.28
N THR A 85 -27.20 12.42 -8.97
CA THR A 85 -27.39 13.47 -7.95
C THR A 85 -26.05 14.05 -7.47
N VAL A 86 -25.01 13.21 -7.39
CA VAL A 86 -23.70 13.56 -6.80
C VAL A 86 -22.77 14.24 -7.81
N ASN A 87 -22.73 13.81 -9.08
CA ASN A 87 -21.86 14.37 -10.11
C ASN A 87 -21.98 15.90 -10.25
N PRO A 88 -23.17 16.52 -10.26
CA PRO A 88 -23.30 17.99 -10.31
C PRO A 88 -22.63 18.71 -9.13
N ILE A 89 -22.66 18.12 -7.93
CA ILE A 89 -22.03 18.69 -6.73
C ILE A 89 -20.50 18.60 -6.86
N VAL A 90 -20.00 17.44 -7.30
CA VAL A 90 -18.57 17.19 -7.52
C VAL A 90 -18.00 18.19 -8.53
N ASP A 91 -18.63 18.30 -9.70
CA ASP A 91 -18.23 19.20 -10.77
C ASP A 91 -18.33 20.69 -10.40
N HIS A 92 -19.31 21.07 -9.60
CA HIS A 92 -19.49 22.45 -9.17
C HIS A 92 -18.36 22.89 -8.22
N VAL A 93 -17.98 22.03 -7.26
CA VAL A 93 -16.80 22.27 -6.41
C VAL A 93 -15.51 22.30 -7.23
N ARG A 94 -15.32 21.38 -8.17
CA ARG A 94 -14.14 21.40 -9.08
C ARG A 94 -13.97 22.73 -9.83
N ARG A 95 -15.08 23.37 -10.23
CA ARG A 95 -15.07 24.60 -11.05
C ARG A 95 -15.10 25.90 -10.25
N ARG A 96 -15.61 25.88 -9.01
CA ARG A 96 -15.88 27.08 -8.20
C ARG A 96 -15.31 27.04 -6.77
N GLY A 97 -14.53 26.01 -6.45
CA GLY A 97 -13.75 25.93 -5.22
C GLY A 97 -14.57 26.16 -3.95
N ASP A 98 -14.03 26.97 -3.03
CA ASP A 98 -14.65 27.27 -1.74
C ASP A 98 -16.03 27.93 -1.87
N ALA A 99 -16.30 28.68 -2.94
CA ALA A 99 -17.61 29.30 -3.14
C ALA A 99 -18.74 28.26 -3.31
N ALA A 100 -18.45 27.16 -4.02
CA ALA A 100 -19.37 26.03 -4.16
C ALA A 100 -19.52 25.26 -2.84
N VAL A 101 -18.43 25.04 -2.11
CA VAL A 101 -18.47 24.38 -0.78
C VAL A 101 -19.38 25.17 0.16
N LYS A 102 -19.22 26.49 0.25
CA LYS A 102 -20.09 27.38 1.03
C LYS A 102 -21.56 27.33 0.60
N GLU A 103 -21.85 27.38 -0.71
CA GLU A 103 -23.22 27.24 -1.24
C GLU A 103 -23.87 25.92 -0.79
N TYR A 104 -23.14 24.80 -0.82
CA TYR A 104 -23.69 23.52 -0.39
C TYR A 104 -23.79 23.36 1.12
N THR A 105 -22.87 23.91 1.91
CA THR A 105 -22.96 23.96 3.38
C THR A 105 -24.18 24.78 3.82
N LEU A 106 -24.41 25.96 3.22
CA LEU A 106 -25.62 26.75 3.47
C LEU A 106 -26.89 26.01 3.02
N LYS A 107 -26.84 25.33 1.87
CA LYS A 107 -28.00 24.61 1.32
C LYS A 107 -28.41 23.39 2.16
N PHE A 108 -27.46 22.57 2.59
CA PHE A 108 -27.72 21.29 3.25
C PHE A 108 -27.60 21.39 4.77
N ASP A 109 -26.48 21.91 5.28
CA ASP A 109 -26.19 22.00 6.71
C ASP A 109 -26.86 23.22 7.38
N LYS A 110 -27.36 24.17 6.58
CA LYS A 110 -28.02 25.44 6.99
C LYS A 110 -27.09 26.45 7.68
N VAL A 111 -25.80 26.35 7.40
CA VAL A 111 -24.74 27.16 8.01
C VAL A 111 -24.05 28.03 6.97
N GLU A 112 -23.99 29.33 7.20
CA GLU A 112 -23.14 30.25 6.45
C GLU A 112 -21.73 30.30 7.08
N LEU A 113 -20.68 30.31 6.25
CA LEU A 113 -19.29 30.24 6.71
C LEU A 113 -18.39 31.27 6.01
N ASP A 114 -17.68 32.07 6.81
CA ASP A 114 -16.59 32.94 6.33
C ASP A 114 -15.38 32.14 5.83
N ARG A 115 -15.02 31.07 6.55
CA ARG A 115 -13.90 30.18 6.23
C ARG A 115 -14.35 28.71 6.27
N THR A 116 -14.18 28.03 5.14
CA THR A 116 -14.40 26.59 4.97
C THR A 116 -13.31 25.78 5.66
N VAL A 117 -12.05 26.19 5.54
CA VAL A 117 -10.89 25.49 6.14
C VAL A 117 -10.26 26.31 7.26
N VAL A 118 -9.78 25.61 8.29
CA VAL A 118 -8.98 26.16 9.40
C VAL A 118 -7.77 25.27 9.69
N SER A 119 -6.65 25.89 10.05
CA SER A 119 -5.47 25.20 10.58
C SER A 119 -5.77 24.70 12.00
N VAL A 120 -5.48 23.42 12.29
CA VAL A 120 -5.71 22.84 13.62
C VAL A 120 -4.78 23.45 14.67
N PHE A 121 -3.60 23.90 14.25
CA PHE A 121 -2.60 24.54 15.10
C PHE A 121 -2.99 25.96 15.55
N GLU A 122 -3.91 26.62 14.83
CA GLU A 122 -4.40 27.97 15.17
C GLU A 122 -5.59 27.95 16.14
N LEU A 123 -6.23 26.79 16.31
CA LEU A 123 -7.37 26.63 17.21
C LEU A 123 -6.89 26.43 18.66
N PRO A 124 -7.57 27.01 19.67
CA PRO A 124 -7.31 26.69 21.06
C PRO A 124 -7.67 25.23 21.35
N ASP A 125 -7.07 24.65 22.39
CA ASP A 125 -7.46 23.33 22.86
C ASP A 125 -8.87 23.40 23.47
N PRO A 126 -9.80 22.50 23.10
CA PRO A 126 -11.18 22.56 23.55
C PRO A 126 -11.36 22.10 25.00
N GLU A 127 -12.19 22.80 25.77
CA GLU A 127 -12.57 22.40 27.12
C GLU A 127 -13.62 21.26 27.08
N LEU A 128 -13.20 20.07 27.53
CA LEU A 128 -14.05 18.90 27.72
C LEU A 128 -14.36 18.68 29.21
N ASP A 129 -15.43 17.93 29.48
CA ASP A 129 -15.61 17.32 30.80
C ASP A 129 -14.46 16.32 31.03
N PRO A 130 -13.80 16.31 32.21
CA PRO A 130 -12.70 15.39 32.49
C PRO A 130 -13.02 13.91 32.21
N VAL A 131 -14.26 13.46 32.49
CA VAL A 131 -14.69 12.07 32.26
C VAL A 131 -14.82 11.77 30.77
N VAL A 132 -15.27 12.75 29.98
CA VAL A 132 -15.34 12.64 28.51
C VAL A 132 -13.93 12.63 27.91
N GLN A 133 -13.02 13.45 28.44
CA GLN A 133 -11.63 13.46 28.01
C GLN A 133 -10.94 12.13 28.30
N GLU A 134 -11.07 11.60 29.53
CA GLU A 134 -10.50 10.31 29.94
C GLU A 134 -11.00 9.16 29.04
N ALA A 135 -12.30 9.14 28.71
CA ALA A 135 -12.85 8.12 27.81
C ALA A 135 -12.23 8.17 26.39
N PHE A 136 -12.03 9.36 25.82
CA PHE A 136 -11.36 9.51 24.52
C PHE A 136 -9.84 9.26 24.59
N ASP A 137 -9.23 9.45 25.76
CA ASP A 137 -7.82 9.14 26.01
C ASP A 137 -7.58 7.63 26.06
N VAL A 138 -8.42 6.88 26.78
CA VAL A 138 -8.42 5.40 26.77
C VAL A 138 -8.65 4.85 25.36
N ALA A 139 -9.63 5.41 24.63
CA ALA A 139 -9.87 5.03 23.23
C ALA A 139 -8.64 5.30 22.35
N TYR A 140 -8.03 6.48 22.47
CA TYR A 140 -6.83 6.83 21.71
C TYR A 140 -5.68 5.85 21.98
N ASP A 141 -5.41 5.52 23.25
CA ASP A 141 -4.27 4.67 23.62
C ASP A 141 -4.44 3.24 23.10
N ASN A 142 -5.65 2.67 23.21
CA ASN A 142 -5.94 1.32 22.68
C ASN A 142 -5.89 1.28 21.14
N ILE A 143 -6.47 2.27 20.45
CA ILE A 143 -6.43 2.38 18.98
C ILE A 143 -4.98 2.58 18.50
N TYR A 144 -4.19 3.40 19.20
CA TYR A 144 -2.78 3.61 18.90
C TYR A 144 -1.98 2.33 19.07
N ALA A 145 -2.13 1.61 20.19
CA ALA A 145 -1.43 0.37 20.46
C ALA A 145 -1.72 -0.70 19.38
N PHE A 146 -3.00 -0.90 19.03
CA PHE A 146 -3.41 -1.88 18.02
C PHE A 146 -2.86 -1.54 16.63
N HIS A 147 -2.97 -0.29 16.18
CA HIS A 147 -2.47 0.12 14.87
C HIS A 147 -0.94 0.18 14.80
N PHE A 148 -0.25 0.52 15.90
CA PHE A 148 1.21 0.53 15.96
C PHE A 148 1.80 -0.89 15.85
N ALA A 149 1.14 -1.89 16.44
CA ALA A 149 1.54 -3.29 16.37
C ALA A 149 1.53 -3.86 14.93
N GLN A 150 0.78 -3.26 14.00
CA GLN A 150 0.70 -3.68 12.58
C GLN A 150 1.97 -3.35 11.77
N LYS A 151 2.93 -2.61 12.34
CA LYS A 151 4.13 -2.13 11.64
C LYS A 151 5.07 -3.27 11.23
N SER A 152 4.99 -3.67 9.98
CA SER A 152 5.83 -4.72 9.39
C SER A 152 7.33 -4.34 9.35
N ALA A 153 8.20 -5.30 9.67
CA ALA A 153 9.65 -5.16 9.54
C ALA A 153 10.10 -5.24 8.06
N GLU A 154 10.89 -4.27 7.60
CA GLU A 154 11.45 -4.26 6.23
C GLU A 154 12.54 -5.34 6.07
N ARG A 155 12.16 -6.52 5.56
CA ARG A 155 13.09 -7.63 5.30
C ARG A 155 13.69 -7.56 3.90
N SER A 156 15.00 -7.83 3.80
CA SER A 156 15.70 -8.07 2.53
C SER A 156 15.69 -9.56 2.22
N VAL A 157 15.42 -9.91 0.95
CA VAL A 157 15.40 -11.27 0.42
C VAL A 157 16.50 -11.38 -0.63
N GLU A 158 17.32 -12.42 -0.53
CA GLU A 158 18.42 -12.72 -1.46
C GLU A 158 18.35 -14.20 -1.86
N ASN A 159 17.40 -14.55 -2.74
CA ASN A 159 17.19 -15.93 -3.18
C ASN A 159 18.30 -16.41 -4.14
N MET A 160 18.91 -15.49 -4.88
CA MET A 160 20.13 -15.73 -5.65
C MET A 160 21.23 -14.81 -5.09
N LYS A 161 22.37 -15.38 -4.71
CA LYS A 161 23.53 -14.61 -4.25
C LYS A 161 23.90 -13.53 -5.28
N GLY A 162 23.89 -12.27 -4.83
CA GLY A 162 24.09 -11.07 -5.64
C GLY A 162 22.81 -10.39 -6.14
N VAL A 163 21.62 -10.93 -5.86
CA VAL A 163 20.32 -10.38 -6.28
C VAL A 163 19.46 -10.10 -5.04
N LYS A 164 19.50 -8.85 -4.55
CA LYS A 164 18.79 -8.43 -3.34
C LYS A 164 17.51 -7.69 -3.69
N CYS A 165 16.40 -8.14 -3.12
CA CYS A 165 15.09 -7.49 -3.23
C CYS A 165 14.55 -7.17 -1.83
N LYS A 166 13.93 -6.00 -1.64
CA LYS A 166 13.21 -5.65 -0.41
C LYS A 166 11.93 -4.87 -0.71
N ARG A 167 11.02 -4.82 0.26
CA ARG A 167 9.81 -3.99 0.23
C ARG A 167 9.91 -2.96 1.35
N VAL A 168 9.75 -1.68 1.03
CA VAL A 168 9.89 -0.56 1.98
C VAL A 168 8.59 0.23 2.09
N ALA A 169 8.22 0.63 3.30
CA ALA A 169 6.96 1.33 3.56
C ALA A 169 7.15 2.86 3.47
N ARG A 170 6.25 3.56 2.78
CA ARG A 170 6.24 5.04 2.72
C ARG A 170 4.81 5.54 2.89
N SER A 171 4.60 6.59 3.68
CA SER A 171 3.28 7.19 3.82
C SER A 171 2.74 7.73 2.50
N ILE A 172 1.42 7.70 2.37
CA ILE A 172 0.69 8.62 1.51
C ILE A 172 0.91 10.02 2.11
N ALA A 173 1.35 10.98 1.29
CA ALA A 173 1.84 12.27 1.77
C ALA A 173 0.68 13.18 2.21
N SER A 174 -0.44 13.15 1.48
CA SER A 174 -1.64 13.94 1.78
C SER A 174 -2.88 13.04 1.84
N VAL A 175 -3.61 13.04 2.96
CA VAL A 175 -4.80 12.22 3.18
C VAL A 175 -5.98 13.04 3.69
N GLY A 176 -7.18 12.70 3.21
CA GLY A 176 -8.44 13.33 3.60
C GLY A 176 -9.27 12.36 4.43
N LEU A 177 -9.76 12.79 5.59
CA LEU A 177 -10.48 11.95 6.55
C LEU A 177 -11.89 12.51 6.70
N TYR A 178 -12.92 11.81 6.22
CA TYR A 178 -14.30 12.24 6.40
C TYR A 178 -14.86 11.70 7.72
N VAL A 179 -15.29 12.62 8.59
CA VAL A 179 -15.92 12.33 9.88
C VAL A 179 -17.39 12.77 9.80
N PRO A 180 -18.35 11.82 9.83
CA PRO A 180 -19.77 12.14 9.77
C PRO A 180 -20.24 13.07 10.89
N GLY A 181 -21.26 13.87 10.57
CA GLY A 181 -21.97 14.74 11.49
C GLY A 181 -23.42 14.92 11.02
N GLY A 182 -24.16 15.85 11.65
CA GLY A 182 -25.57 16.10 11.36
C GLY A 182 -26.48 15.56 12.46
N THR A 183 -27.14 14.42 12.24
CA THR A 183 -28.09 13.81 13.22
C THR A 183 -27.42 13.04 14.36
N ALA A 184 -26.11 12.82 14.26
CA ALA A 184 -25.20 12.37 15.29
C ALA A 184 -23.80 12.92 14.94
N VAL A 185 -22.92 13.08 15.93
CA VAL A 185 -21.52 13.50 15.71
C VAL A 185 -20.62 12.36 16.18
N LEU A 186 -19.59 12.02 15.40
CA LEU A 186 -18.77 10.82 15.63
C LEU A 186 -17.28 11.13 15.89
N PRO A 187 -16.89 11.59 17.10
CA PRO A 187 -15.48 11.79 17.46
C PRO A 187 -14.65 10.50 17.43
N SER A 188 -15.27 9.34 17.67
CA SER A 188 -14.64 8.01 17.52
C SER A 188 -14.07 7.83 16.10
N THR A 189 -14.81 8.18 15.05
CA THR A 189 -14.32 8.11 13.66
C THR A 189 -13.11 9.02 13.43
N ALA A 190 -13.00 10.16 14.12
CA ALA A 190 -11.81 11.00 14.05
C ALA A 190 -10.57 10.28 14.59
N LEU A 191 -10.69 9.54 15.71
CA LEU A 191 -9.60 8.70 16.25
C LEU A 191 -9.25 7.55 15.29
N MET A 192 -10.25 6.78 14.85
CA MET A 192 -10.09 5.62 13.96
C MET A 192 -9.36 5.96 12.65
N LEU A 193 -9.54 7.17 12.13
CA LEU A 193 -8.90 7.63 10.90
C LEU A 193 -7.56 8.34 11.14
N ALA A 194 -7.47 9.24 12.12
CA ALA A 194 -6.30 10.09 12.29
C ALA A 194 -5.14 9.38 13.02
N ILE A 195 -5.41 8.43 13.90
CA ILE A 195 -4.38 7.67 14.61
C ILE A 195 -3.49 6.85 13.65
N PRO A 196 -4.01 5.98 12.76
CA PRO A 196 -3.18 5.29 11.78
C PRO A 196 -2.48 6.24 10.80
N ALA A 197 -3.09 7.37 10.42
CA ALA A 197 -2.42 8.41 9.62
C ALA A 197 -1.20 9.02 10.35
N LYS A 198 -1.32 9.27 11.65
CA LYS A 198 -0.22 9.74 12.53
C LYS A 198 0.91 8.70 12.62
N ILE A 199 0.57 7.43 12.83
CA ILE A 199 1.54 6.32 12.93
C ILE A 199 2.28 6.11 11.60
N ALA A 200 1.57 6.22 10.47
CA ALA A 200 2.16 6.14 9.14
C ALA A 200 3.12 7.32 8.84
N GLY A 201 2.89 8.49 9.46
CA GLY A 201 3.60 9.72 9.17
C GLY A 201 3.11 10.40 7.88
N CYS A 202 1.79 10.47 7.69
CA CYS A 202 1.18 11.34 6.68
C CYS A 202 1.51 12.81 6.99
N LYS A 203 1.91 13.59 5.97
CA LYS A 203 2.38 14.98 6.17
C LYS A 203 1.25 15.99 6.23
N THR A 204 0.27 15.82 5.35
CA THR A 204 -0.96 16.62 5.31
C THR A 204 -2.11 15.70 5.65
N VAL A 205 -2.84 16.04 6.70
CA VAL A 205 -4.04 15.33 7.15
C VAL A 205 -5.17 16.35 7.23
N VAL A 206 -6.13 16.25 6.31
CA VAL A 206 -7.32 17.11 6.24
C VAL A 206 -8.50 16.34 6.81
N LEU A 207 -9.10 16.81 7.90
CA LEU A 207 -10.32 16.21 8.46
C LEU A 207 -11.54 17.01 8.00
N ALA A 208 -12.42 16.38 7.23
CA ALA A 208 -13.69 16.96 6.81
C ALA A 208 -14.80 16.58 7.78
N THR A 209 -15.55 17.56 8.29
CA THR A 209 -16.74 17.34 9.11
C THR A 209 -17.72 18.49 8.94
N PRO A 210 -19.04 18.24 8.84
CA PRO A 210 -20.02 19.32 8.73
C PRO A 210 -20.03 20.17 10.02
N PRO A 211 -20.17 21.50 9.91
CA PRO A 211 -20.23 22.37 11.07
C PRO A 211 -21.50 22.13 11.89
N SER A 212 -21.44 22.44 13.18
CA SER A 212 -22.62 22.63 14.03
C SER A 212 -23.44 23.83 13.53
N GLN A 213 -24.71 23.94 13.93
CA GLN A 213 -25.61 25.02 13.49
C GLN A 213 -25.07 26.46 13.75
N GLY A 214 -24.16 26.63 14.72
CA GLY A 214 -23.46 27.89 14.97
C GLY A 214 -22.15 28.11 14.19
N GLY A 215 -21.85 27.30 13.16
CA GLY A 215 -20.60 27.39 12.38
C GLY A 215 -19.35 26.80 13.05
N SER A 216 -19.47 26.31 14.28
CA SER A 216 -18.40 25.70 15.06
C SER A 216 -18.14 24.24 14.69
N ILE A 217 -16.96 23.75 15.07
CA ILE A 217 -16.61 22.32 15.05
C ILE A 217 -17.04 21.74 16.41
N CYS A 218 -17.50 20.48 16.43
CA CYS A 218 -17.73 19.76 17.68
C CYS A 218 -16.42 19.69 18.50
N LYS A 219 -16.50 20.02 19.78
CA LYS A 219 -15.32 20.17 20.64
C LYS A 219 -14.59 18.84 20.86
N GLU A 220 -15.32 17.73 20.94
CA GLU A 220 -14.80 16.36 21.03
C GLU A 220 -14.10 15.94 19.73
N VAL A 221 -14.65 16.29 18.54
CA VAL A 221 -13.98 16.07 17.24
C VAL A 221 -12.69 16.88 17.15
N LEU A 222 -12.70 18.15 17.58
CA LEU A 222 -11.51 19.00 17.61
C LEU A 222 -10.43 18.45 18.58
N TYR A 223 -10.84 17.93 19.74
CA TYR A 223 -9.94 17.29 20.70
C TYR A 223 -9.24 16.08 20.07
N CYS A 224 -10.01 15.16 19.50
CA CYS A 224 -9.50 13.96 18.83
C CYS A 224 -8.57 14.33 17.67
N ALA A 225 -8.96 15.33 16.86
CA ALA A 225 -8.16 15.83 15.74
C ALA A 225 -6.80 16.39 16.19
N LYS A 226 -6.76 17.20 17.25
CA LYS A 226 -5.53 17.72 17.85
C LYS A 226 -4.65 16.61 18.42
N LYS A 227 -5.21 15.72 19.25
CA LYS A 227 -4.49 14.59 19.86
C LYS A 227 -3.87 13.67 18.80
N ALA A 228 -4.59 13.44 17.70
CA ALA A 228 -4.14 12.63 16.57
C ALA A 228 -3.29 13.38 15.52
N GLY A 229 -2.98 14.67 15.70
CA GLY A 229 -2.08 15.41 14.80
C GLY A 229 -2.66 15.73 13.42
N VAL A 230 -3.99 15.90 13.33
CA VAL A 230 -4.63 16.45 12.13
C VAL A 230 -4.09 17.84 11.84
N THR A 231 -3.85 18.16 10.57
CA THR A 231 -3.24 19.45 10.17
C THR A 231 -4.27 20.54 9.83
N HIS A 232 -5.35 20.15 9.15
CA HIS A 232 -6.40 21.05 8.67
C HIS A 232 -7.77 20.46 8.99
N ILE A 233 -8.75 21.30 9.35
CA ILE A 233 -10.16 20.91 9.40
C ILE A 233 -10.93 21.65 8.31
N LEU A 234 -11.62 20.89 7.46
CA LEU A 234 -12.60 21.35 6.49
C LEU A 234 -13.99 21.26 7.14
N LYS A 235 -14.61 22.42 7.38
CA LYS A 235 -15.96 22.57 7.92
C LYS A 235 -17.02 22.39 6.83
N ALA A 236 -17.10 21.17 6.29
CA ALA A 236 -18.10 20.77 5.31
C ALA A 236 -18.40 19.27 5.43
N GLY A 237 -19.65 18.88 5.19
CA GLY A 237 -20.07 17.49 5.03
C GLY A 237 -20.29 17.08 3.57
N GLY A 238 -20.86 15.90 3.37
CA GLY A 238 -21.44 15.46 2.11
C GLY A 238 -20.46 15.34 0.93
N ALA A 239 -21.03 15.23 -0.27
CA ALA A 239 -20.25 15.11 -1.52
C ALA A 239 -19.38 16.34 -1.81
N GLN A 240 -19.79 17.53 -1.34
CA GLN A 240 -19.02 18.76 -1.50
C GLN A 240 -17.67 18.70 -0.76
N ALA A 241 -17.62 18.10 0.44
CA ALA A 241 -16.37 17.93 1.19
C ALA A 241 -15.43 16.91 0.55
N ILE A 242 -15.97 15.78 0.05
CA ILE A 242 -15.18 14.78 -0.67
C ILE A 242 -14.58 15.39 -1.95
N SER A 243 -15.36 16.18 -2.70
CA SER A 243 -14.88 16.89 -3.89
C SER A 243 -13.79 17.92 -3.56
N ALA A 244 -13.97 18.70 -2.50
CA ALA A 244 -12.98 19.69 -2.05
C ALA A 244 -11.64 19.05 -1.67
N MET A 245 -11.64 17.91 -0.96
CA MET A 245 -10.41 17.17 -0.66
C MET A 245 -9.79 16.54 -1.92
N ALA A 246 -10.60 16.00 -2.84
CA ALA A 246 -10.12 15.31 -4.04
C ALA A 246 -9.41 16.24 -5.03
N TRP A 247 -10.04 17.37 -5.35
CA TRP A 247 -9.51 18.37 -6.31
C TRP A 247 -8.59 19.40 -5.65
N GLY A 248 -8.77 19.65 -4.35
CA GLY A 248 -8.32 20.88 -3.70
C GLY A 248 -9.28 22.04 -3.97
N THR A 249 -9.21 23.07 -3.13
CA THR A 249 -9.82 24.39 -3.35
C THR A 249 -8.80 25.49 -3.07
N GLU A 250 -9.21 26.76 -3.07
CA GLU A 250 -8.38 27.89 -2.69
C GLU A 250 -7.83 27.77 -1.25
N SER A 251 -8.59 27.13 -0.34
CA SER A 251 -8.17 26.89 1.05
C SER A 251 -8.05 25.41 1.45
N CYS A 252 -8.67 24.47 0.73
CA CYS A 252 -8.57 23.03 1.03
C CYS A 252 -7.37 22.40 0.32
N PRO A 253 -6.41 21.83 1.06
CA PRO A 253 -5.34 21.05 0.44
C PRO A 253 -5.91 19.86 -0.35
N LYS A 254 -5.39 19.66 -1.56
CA LYS A 254 -5.64 18.42 -2.32
C LYS A 254 -5.04 17.23 -1.58
N VAL A 255 -5.77 16.12 -1.53
CA VAL A 255 -5.31 14.84 -0.97
C VAL A 255 -5.07 13.79 -2.03
N GLU A 256 -4.25 12.78 -1.72
CA GLU A 256 -3.93 11.64 -2.58
C GLU A 256 -4.84 10.43 -2.29
N LYS A 257 -5.41 10.33 -1.08
CA LYS A 257 -6.38 9.31 -0.71
C LYS A 257 -7.42 9.83 0.29
N ILE A 258 -8.69 9.50 0.08
CA ILE A 258 -9.82 9.89 0.95
C ILE A 258 -10.33 8.68 1.73
N PHE A 259 -10.56 8.87 3.01
CA PHE A 259 -10.98 7.87 3.97
C PHE A 259 -12.29 8.24 4.65
N GLY A 260 -12.95 7.24 5.25
CA GLY A 260 -14.00 7.43 6.24
C GLY A 260 -15.38 6.93 5.80
N PRO A 261 -16.25 6.57 6.76
CA PRO A 261 -17.61 6.14 6.52
C PRO A 261 -18.50 7.32 6.15
N GLY A 262 -19.71 7.06 5.66
CA GLY A 262 -20.68 8.11 5.43
C GLY A 262 -21.98 7.60 4.83
N ASN A 263 -22.94 8.51 4.69
CA ASN A 263 -24.17 8.18 3.99
C ASN A 263 -23.91 7.88 2.50
N GLN A 264 -24.91 7.29 1.85
CA GLN A 264 -24.86 6.88 0.46
C GLN A 264 -24.36 7.96 -0.54
N TYR A 265 -24.54 9.25 -0.28
CA TYR A 265 -24.01 10.34 -1.12
C TYR A 265 -22.51 10.55 -0.96
N VAL A 266 -21.98 10.40 0.27
CA VAL A 266 -20.55 10.43 0.58
C VAL A 266 -19.86 9.21 -0.06
N THR A 267 -20.41 8.01 0.13
CA THR A 267 -19.90 6.78 -0.49
C THR A 267 -19.88 6.90 -2.01
N ALA A 268 -20.96 7.42 -2.61
CA ALA A 268 -21.03 7.66 -4.05
C ALA A 268 -20.00 8.69 -4.54
N ALA A 269 -19.79 9.80 -3.81
CA ALA A 269 -18.78 10.80 -4.17
C ALA A 269 -17.36 10.20 -4.16
N LYS A 270 -17.04 9.40 -3.13
CA LYS A 270 -15.79 8.63 -3.04
C LYS A 270 -15.62 7.70 -4.27
N MET A 271 -16.66 6.94 -4.62
CA MET A 271 -16.65 5.99 -5.74
C MET A 271 -16.57 6.66 -7.13
N ILE A 272 -17.10 7.87 -7.28
CA ILE A 272 -16.94 8.69 -8.50
C ILE A 272 -15.50 9.19 -8.59
N LEU A 273 -14.99 9.82 -7.52
CA LEU A 273 -13.75 10.58 -7.56
C LEU A 273 -12.50 9.70 -7.76
N GLN A 274 -12.51 8.45 -7.29
CA GLN A 274 -11.44 7.49 -7.58
C GLN A 274 -11.27 7.16 -9.07
N ASN A 275 -12.30 7.41 -9.90
CA ASN A 275 -12.29 7.20 -11.35
C ASN A 275 -12.10 8.51 -12.14
N SER A 276 -11.68 9.59 -11.47
CA SER A 276 -11.60 10.92 -12.06
C SER A 276 -10.16 11.43 -12.18
N GLU A 277 -9.96 12.43 -13.04
CA GLU A 277 -8.69 13.18 -13.20
C GLU A 277 -8.22 13.91 -11.91
N ALA A 278 -8.91 13.75 -10.79
CA ALA A 278 -8.47 14.19 -9.47
C ALA A 278 -7.24 13.41 -8.99
N MET A 279 -6.94 12.23 -9.57
CA MET A 279 -5.81 11.38 -9.15
C MET A 279 -5.83 11.16 -7.62
N VAL A 280 -6.95 10.61 -7.14
CA VAL A 280 -7.21 10.35 -5.72
C VAL A 280 -7.66 8.90 -5.55
N ALA A 281 -7.13 8.21 -4.55
CA ALA A 281 -7.63 6.90 -4.15
C ALA A 281 -8.71 7.02 -3.06
N ILE A 282 -9.40 5.93 -2.76
CA ILE A 282 -10.22 5.80 -1.55
C ILE A 282 -9.79 4.59 -0.73
N ASP A 283 -10.17 4.53 0.53
CA ASP A 283 -10.09 3.32 1.36
C ASP A 283 -11.01 2.21 0.83
N MET A 284 -12.32 2.43 0.87
CA MET A 284 -13.36 1.46 0.51
C MET A 284 -14.74 2.13 0.35
N PRO A 285 -15.70 1.44 -0.28
CA PRO A 285 -17.12 1.76 -0.16
C PRO A 285 -17.65 1.36 1.24
N ALA A 286 -17.65 2.31 2.16
CA ALA A 286 -18.34 2.22 3.44
C ALA A 286 -19.70 2.95 3.32
N GLY A 287 -20.80 2.23 3.51
CA GLY A 287 -22.18 2.72 3.41
C GLY A 287 -22.88 2.81 4.78
N PRO A 288 -24.22 2.66 4.83
CA PRO A 288 -24.95 2.35 6.06
C PRO A 288 -24.40 1.08 6.70
N SER A 289 -24.41 1.09 8.02
CA SER A 289 -23.74 0.09 8.85
C SER A 289 -24.55 -1.20 8.99
N GLU A 290 -23.86 -2.31 9.24
CA GLU A 290 -24.41 -3.66 9.25
C GLU A 290 -23.85 -4.50 10.41
N VAL A 291 -24.70 -5.37 10.99
CA VAL A 291 -24.27 -6.39 11.95
C VAL A 291 -24.93 -7.73 11.65
N LEU A 292 -24.16 -8.81 11.76
CA LEU A 292 -24.68 -10.17 11.78
C LEU A 292 -24.31 -10.81 13.12
N VAL A 293 -25.32 -11.23 13.88
CA VAL A 293 -25.16 -11.94 15.16
C VAL A 293 -25.42 -13.42 14.94
N ILE A 294 -24.42 -14.28 15.17
CA ILE A 294 -24.62 -15.73 15.30
C ILE A 294 -24.84 -16.02 16.79
N ALA A 295 -25.96 -16.67 17.12
CA ALA A 295 -26.34 -16.99 18.49
C ALA A 295 -26.75 -18.46 18.66
N ASP A 296 -26.32 -19.08 19.76
CA ASP A 296 -26.74 -20.41 20.18
C ASP A 296 -27.57 -20.36 21.48
N LYS A 297 -27.98 -21.53 21.98
CA LYS A 297 -28.84 -21.64 23.18
C LYS A 297 -28.23 -21.14 24.49
N TYR A 298 -26.94 -20.82 24.53
CA TYR A 298 -26.28 -20.27 25.72
C TYR A 298 -26.24 -18.74 25.69
N ALA A 299 -26.56 -18.11 24.57
CA ALA A 299 -26.61 -16.66 24.42
C ALA A 299 -27.82 -16.04 25.13
N SER A 300 -27.61 -14.87 25.74
CA SER A 300 -28.66 -14.12 26.44
C SER A 300 -29.58 -13.41 25.43
N PRO A 301 -30.92 -13.65 25.43
CA PRO A 301 -31.85 -12.93 24.57
C PRO A 301 -31.78 -11.41 24.71
N VAL A 302 -31.51 -10.93 25.93
CA VAL A 302 -31.35 -9.50 26.25
C VAL A 302 -30.13 -8.91 25.54
N HIS A 303 -29.02 -9.65 25.47
CA HIS A 303 -27.78 -9.17 24.85
C HIS A 303 -27.89 -9.21 23.32
N ILE A 304 -28.44 -10.29 22.76
CA ILE A 304 -28.72 -10.39 21.31
C ILE A 304 -29.60 -9.23 20.84
N ALA A 305 -30.65 -8.91 21.60
CA ALA A 305 -31.51 -7.78 21.29
C ALA A 305 -30.77 -6.43 21.34
N ALA A 306 -29.90 -6.23 22.34
CA ALA A 306 -29.09 -5.02 22.47
C ALA A 306 -28.08 -4.86 21.31
N ASP A 307 -27.36 -5.94 20.96
CA ASP A 307 -26.38 -5.98 19.86
C ASP A 307 -27.05 -5.70 18.50
N LEU A 308 -28.25 -6.24 18.25
CA LEU A 308 -29.01 -5.95 17.03
C LEU A 308 -29.51 -4.49 17.01
N LEU A 309 -29.83 -3.91 18.17
CA LEU A 309 -30.37 -2.56 18.25
C LEU A 309 -29.29 -1.46 18.21
N SER A 310 -28.08 -1.71 18.73
CA SER A 310 -26.98 -0.75 18.67
C SER A 310 -26.64 -0.36 17.23
N GLN A 311 -26.64 -1.34 16.31
CA GLN A 311 -26.45 -1.05 14.90
C GLN A 311 -27.71 -0.48 14.22
N ALA A 312 -28.90 -0.95 14.60
CA ALA A 312 -30.15 -0.49 14.00
C ALA A 312 -30.41 1.02 14.23
N GLU A 313 -29.93 1.59 15.35
CA GLU A 313 -30.14 3.02 15.64
C GLU A 313 -29.21 3.99 14.87
N HIS A 314 -28.15 3.50 14.23
CA HIS A 314 -27.27 4.33 13.38
C HIS A 314 -28.07 5.08 12.32
N GLY A 315 -28.99 4.38 11.63
CA GLY A 315 -29.90 5.03 10.70
C GLY A 315 -30.91 4.07 10.04
N PRO A 316 -31.91 4.62 9.35
CA PRO A 316 -33.01 3.85 8.75
C PRO A 316 -32.60 2.95 7.56
N ASP A 317 -31.36 3.12 7.08
CA ASP A 317 -30.77 2.37 5.96
C ASP A 317 -29.84 1.24 6.45
N SER A 318 -29.56 1.14 7.76
CA SER A 318 -28.75 0.08 8.40
C SER A 318 -29.48 -1.27 8.37
N GLN A 319 -28.77 -2.38 8.15
CA GLN A 319 -29.37 -3.72 8.09
C GLN A 319 -28.76 -4.64 9.14
N VAL A 320 -29.60 -5.32 9.93
CA VAL A 320 -29.16 -6.27 10.96
C VAL A 320 -29.64 -7.68 10.64
N VAL A 321 -28.83 -8.68 10.97
CA VAL A 321 -29.12 -10.09 10.69
C VAL A 321 -28.88 -10.92 11.93
N LEU A 322 -29.86 -11.74 12.31
CA LEU A 322 -29.72 -12.73 13.37
C LEU A 322 -29.62 -14.12 12.76
N VAL A 323 -28.62 -14.91 13.13
CA VAL A 323 -28.47 -16.31 12.72
C VAL A 323 -28.52 -17.18 13.96
N LEU A 324 -29.60 -17.93 14.11
CA LEU A 324 -29.77 -18.88 15.20
C LEU A 324 -29.18 -20.23 14.81
N ALA A 325 -28.18 -20.68 15.56
CA ALA A 325 -27.40 -21.87 15.27
C ALA A 325 -27.82 -23.06 16.15
N GLY A 326 -28.49 -24.03 15.54
CA GLY A 326 -28.95 -25.25 16.20
C GLY A 326 -30.16 -25.05 17.12
N ASP A 327 -30.45 -26.09 17.91
CA ASP A 327 -31.67 -26.18 18.71
C ASP A 327 -31.56 -25.50 20.09
N GLY A 328 -32.71 -25.05 20.60
CA GLY A 328 -32.87 -24.62 21.99
C GLY A 328 -32.68 -23.12 22.26
N VAL A 329 -32.53 -22.30 21.22
CA VAL A 329 -32.61 -20.84 21.37
C VAL A 329 -34.06 -20.41 21.58
N ASP A 330 -34.32 -19.61 22.62
CA ASP A 330 -35.62 -18.95 22.80
C ASP A 330 -35.75 -17.74 21.86
N PHE A 331 -36.11 -18.02 20.61
CA PHE A 331 -36.39 -16.98 19.61
C PHE A 331 -37.47 -16.01 20.08
N LYS A 332 -38.46 -16.47 20.87
CA LYS A 332 -39.58 -15.62 21.27
C LYS A 332 -39.14 -14.58 22.30
N ALA A 333 -38.31 -14.97 23.26
CA ALA A 333 -37.67 -14.04 24.19
C ALA A 333 -36.80 -12.99 23.47
N ILE A 334 -36.12 -13.36 22.38
CA ILE A 334 -35.34 -12.42 21.56
C ILE A 334 -36.26 -11.39 20.90
N GLU A 335 -37.35 -11.81 20.24
CA GLU A 335 -38.31 -10.87 19.64
C GLU A 335 -38.93 -9.90 20.67
N ASP A 336 -39.28 -10.42 21.85
CA ASP A 336 -39.92 -9.62 22.90
C ASP A 336 -38.94 -8.62 23.53
N GLU A 337 -37.65 -8.98 23.70
CA GLU A 337 -36.61 -8.03 24.12
C GLU A 337 -36.26 -7.01 23.03
N ILE A 338 -36.15 -7.41 21.75
CA ILE A 338 -35.95 -6.46 20.63
C ILE A 338 -37.06 -5.41 20.67
N LYS A 339 -38.32 -5.82 20.79
CA LYS A 339 -39.45 -4.88 20.85
C LYS A 339 -39.37 -3.97 22.08
N LYS A 340 -39.22 -4.55 23.27
CA LYS A 340 -39.17 -3.84 24.56
C LYS A 340 -38.05 -2.80 24.60
N GLN A 341 -36.87 -3.13 24.10
CA GLN A 341 -35.73 -2.22 24.06
C GLN A 341 -35.92 -1.15 22.96
N CYS A 342 -36.35 -1.54 21.76
CA CYS A 342 -36.67 -0.65 20.63
C CYS A 342 -37.69 0.45 21.00
N ASP A 343 -38.77 0.10 21.71
CA ASP A 343 -39.80 1.04 22.21
C ASP A 343 -39.24 2.04 23.25
N SER A 344 -38.08 1.77 23.87
CA SER A 344 -37.44 2.63 24.88
C SER A 344 -36.31 3.52 24.34
N LEU A 345 -35.82 3.27 23.12
CA LEU A 345 -34.70 4.01 22.54
C LEU A 345 -35.13 5.41 22.07
N PRO A 346 -34.35 6.47 22.36
CA PRO A 346 -34.56 7.81 21.77
C PRO A 346 -34.55 7.81 20.24
N ARG A 347 -33.89 6.82 19.62
CA ARG A 347 -33.78 6.62 18.16
C ARG A 347 -34.63 5.44 17.66
N GLY A 348 -35.61 4.98 18.44
CA GLY A 348 -36.45 3.82 18.14
C GLY A 348 -37.16 3.85 16.78
N GLU A 349 -37.50 5.03 16.24
CA GLU A 349 -38.05 5.16 14.88
C GLU A 349 -37.03 4.77 13.78
N PHE A 350 -35.74 5.11 13.95
CA PHE A 350 -34.70 4.69 13.01
C PHE A 350 -34.43 3.19 13.14
N ALA A 351 -34.30 2.69 14.39
CA ALA A 351 -34.11 1.28 14.66
C ALA A 351 -35.26 0.42 14.09
N SER A 352 -36.52 0.82 14.28
CA SER A 352 -37.66 0.11 13.69
C SER A 352 -37.66 0.12 12.16
N LYS A 353 -37.21 1.22 11.53
CA LYS A 353 -37.10 1.27 10.08
C LYS A 353 -35.98 0.37 9.56
N ALA A 354 -34.82 0.31 10.22
CA ALA A 354 -33.77 -0.68 9.97
C ALA A 354 -34.30 -2.12 10.14
N LEU A 355 -35.01 -2.40 11.24
CA LEU A 355 -35.60 -3.72 11.52
C LEU A 355 -36.59 -4.18 10.44
N SER A 356 -37.27 -3.25 9.75
CA SER A 356 -38.28 -3.58 8.71
C SER A 356 -37.73 -4.29 7.47
N HIS A 357 -36.42 -4.20 7.22
CA HIS A 357 -35.69 -4.87 6.14
C HIS A 357 -34.54 -5.76 6.66
N SER A 358 -34.49 -5.94 7.98
CA SER A 358 -33.64 -6.88 8.70
C SER A 358 -34.34 -8.24 8.87
N PHE A 359 -33.57 -9.30 9.14
CA PHE A 359 -34.12 -10.67 9.17
C PHE A 359 -33.35 -11.65 10.06
N THR A 360 -34.07 -12.66 10.52
CA THR A 360 -33.58 -13.82 11.28
C THR A 360 -33.47 -15.02 10.36
N VAL A 361 -32.41 -15.80 10.53
CA VAL A 361 -32.10 -17.03 9.81
C VAL A 361 -31.92 -18.16 10.81
N PHE A 362 -32.64 -19.26 10.62
CA PHE A 362 -32.45 -20.50 11.38
C PHE A 362 -31.52 -21.42 10.59
N ALA A 363 -30.34 -21.69 11.17
CA ALA A 363 -29.33 -22.61 10.68
C ALA A 363 -29.30 -23.86 11.57
N ARG A 364 -29.17 -25.05 10.97
CA ARG A 364 -29.22 -26.34 11.69
C ARG A 364 -28.06 -26.54 12.67
N ASP A 365 -26.92 -25.91 12.41
CA ASP A 365 -25.67 -26.03 13.15
C ASP A 365 -24.77 -24.81 12.89
N MET A 366 -23.66 -24.72 13.63
CA MET A 366 -22.68 -23.64 13.51
C MET A 366 -21.94 -23.60 12.16
N VAL A 367 -21.77 -24.74 11.48
CA VAL A 367 -21.10 -24.79 10.17
C VAL A 367 -21.99 -24.14 9.12
N GLU A 368 -23.29 -24.42 9.15
CA GLU A 368 -24.29 -23.79 8.28
C GLU A 368 -24.45 -22.30 8.61
N ALA A 369 -24.43 -21.92 9.90
CA ALA A 369 -24.49 -20.53 10.34
C ALA A 369 -23.29 -19.69 9.84
N VAL A 370 -22.06 -20.18 10.03
CA VAL A 370 -20.84 -19.50 9.55
C VAL A 370 -20.78 -19.50 8.03
N SER A 371 -21.22 -20.57 7.36
CA SER A 371 -21.33 -20.60 5.89
C SER A 371 -22.28 -19.52 5.35
N PHE A 372 -23.43 -19.32 6.00
CA PHE A 372 -24.35 -18.23 5.65
C PHE A 372 -23.74 -16.85 5.94
N SER A 373 -23.06 -16.67 7.08
CA SER A 373 -22.34 -15.43 7.39
C SER A 373 -21.30 -15.11 6.31
N ASN A 374 -20.47 -16.07 5.92
CA ASN A 374 -19.47 -15.91 4.87
C ASN A 374 -20.09 -15.57 3.50
N LEU A 375 -21.28 -16.09 3.19
CA LEU A 375 -22.04 -15.71 1.99
C LEU A 375 -22.55 -14.27 2.08
N TYR A 376 -23.12 -13.89 3.22
CA TYR A 376 -23.62 -12.54 3.47
C TYR A 376 -22.48 -11.50 3.46
N ALA A 377 -21.32 -11.85 4.03
CA ALA A 377 -20.15 -11.01 4.22
C ALA A 377 -20.50 -9.69 4.96
N PRO A 378 -20.78 -9.75 6.27
CA PRO A 378 -21.16 -8.59 7.07
C PRO A 378 -20.00 -7.62 7.31
N GLU A 379 -20.34 -6.37 7.65
CA GLU A 379 -19.39 -5.40 8.21
C GLU A 379 -18.92 -5.87 9.59
N HIS A 380 -19.86 -6.10 10.52
CA HIS A 380 -19.60 -6.61 11.86
C HIS A 380 -20.18 -8.02 12.04
N LEU A 381 -19.39 -8.94 12.59
CA LEU A 381 -19.79 -10.32 12.90
C LEU A 381 -19.65 -10.59 14.40
N ILE A 382 -20.78 -10.72 15.11
CA ILE A 382 -20.79 -11.12 16.51
C ILE A 382 -21.04 -12.63 16.59
N VAL A 383 -20.13 -13.36 17.21
CA VAL A 383 -20.22 -14.82 17.40
C VAL A 383 -20.52 -15.08 18.88
N ASN A 384 -21.79 -14.93 19.26
CA ASN A 384 -22.29 -15.08 20.62
C ASN A 384 -22.74 -16.54 20.85
N VAL A 385 -21.76 -17.45 20.88
CA VAL A 385 -21.99 -18.90 21.02
C VAL A 385 -21.00 -19.50 22.01
N LYS A 386 -21.26 -20.73 22.46
CA LYS A 386 -20.28 -21.45 23.29
C LYS A 386 -19.02 -21.79 22.49
N ASP A 387 -17.86 -21.56 23.10
CA ASP A 387 -16.53 -21.80 22.54
C ASP A 387 -16.31 -21.05 21.20
N ALA A 388 -16.76 -19.78 21.13
CA ALA A 388 -16.73 -18.93 19.93
C ALA A 388 -15.34 -18.83 19.26
N ASP A 389 -14.27 -18.86 20.06
CA ASP A 389 -12.87 -18.87 19.62
C ASP A 389 -12.55 -20.02 18.64
N LYS A 390 -13.18 -21.19 18.82
CA LYS A 390 -12.94 -22.36 17.97
C LYS A 390 -13.51 -22.21 16.55
N TRP A 391 -14.35 -21.21 16.33
CA TRP A 391 -14.99 -20.94 15.03
C TRP A 391 -14.25 -19.91 14.19
N GLU A 392 -13.24 -19.21 14.75
CA GLU A 392 -12.47 -18.16 14.05
C GLU A 392 -11.90 -18.66 12.71
N GLY A 393 -11.31 -19.86 12.70
CA GLY A 393 -10.72 -20.48 11.50
C GLY A 393 -11.70 -20.91 10.41
N PHE A 394 -13.01 -20.65 10.57
CA PHE A 394 -14.03 -20.84 9.55
C PHE A 394 -14.60 -19.51 9.00
N ILE A 395 -14.17 -18.37 9.54
CA ILE A 395 -14.64 -17.05 9.13
C ILE A 395 -13.78 -16.58 7.95
N GLU A 396 -14.39 -16.52 6.77
CA GLU A 396 -13.74 -16.13 5.52
C GLU A 396 -14.02 -14.65 5.17
N ASN A 397 -15.25 -14.18 5.43
CA ASN A 397 -15.69 -12.83 5.06
C ASN A 397 -16.42 -12.14 6.22
N ALA A 398 -15.72 -11.25 6.93
CA ALA A 398 -16.29 -10.26 7.85
C ALA A 398 -15.36 -9.05 7.91
N GLY A 399 -15.89 -7.85 8.12
CA GLY A 399 -15.05 -6.65 8.32
C GLY A 399 -14.32 -6.69 9.67
N SER A 400 -15.08 -6.88 10.75
CA SER A 400 -14.59 -7.06 12.12
C SER A 400 -15.38 -8.16 12.84
N VAL A 401 -14.73 -8.87 13.76
CA VAL A 401 -15.29 -10.06 14.45
C VAL A 401 -15.23 -9.86 15.96
N PHE A 402 -16.34 -10.18 16.62
CA PHE A 402 -16.52 -10.08 18.06
C PHE A 402 -16.88 -11.46 18.63
N LEU A 403 -16.07 -11.96 19.57
CA LEU A 403 -16.18 -13.34 20.04
C LEU A 403 -16.71 -13.40 21.48
N GLY A 404 -17.78 -14.16 21.70
CA GLY A 404 -18.33 -14.46 23.02
C GLY A 404 -19.25 -13.39 23.63
N GLN A 405 -19.76 -13.69 24.83
CA GLN A 405 -20.90 -12.99 25.46
C GLN A 405 -20.64 -11.57 25.97
N TRP A 406 -19.37 -11.17 26.08
CA TRP A 406 -18.92 -9.94 26.74
C TRP A 406 -18.27 -8.95 25.76
N THR A 407 -18.47 -9.19 24.46
CA THR A 407 -17.79 -8.49 23.37
C THR A 407 -18.84 -7.85 22.44
N PRO A 408 -19.65 -6.88 22.91
CA PRO A 408 -20.63 -6.22 22.06
C PRO A 408 -19.94 -5.35 21.00
N GLU A 409 -20.59 -5.09 19.87
CA GLU A 409 -20.03 -4.28 18.78
C GLU A 409 -19.44 -2.94 19.28
N SER A 410 -20.16 -2.32 20.22
CA SER A 410 -19.81 -1.03 20.81
C SER A 410 -18.40 -0.96 21.41
N VAL A 411 -17.80 -2.05 21.91
CA VAL A 411 -16.40 -1.95 22.36
C VAL A 411 -15.46 -1.73 21.18
N GLY A 412 -15.74 -2.29 20.01
CA GLY A 412 -15.00 -2.06 18.76
C GLY A 412 -15.25 -0.69 18.14
N ASP A 413 -16.48 -0.17 18.23
CA ASP A 413 -16.84 1.16 17.74
C ASP A 413 -16.09 2.29 18.45
N TYR A 414 -15.76 2.10 19.72
CA TYR A 414 -15.23 3.15 20.58
C TYR A 414 -13.78 2.93 21.03
N ALA A 415 -13.43 1.79 21.63
CA ALA A 415 -12.27 1.75 22.53
C ALA A 415 -11.47 0.43 22.64
N SER A 416 -11.83 -0.67 21.97
CA SER A 416 -11.07 -1.94 22.03
C SER A 416 -9.68 -1.82 21.36
N GLY A 417 -9.57 -0.93 20.38
CA GLY A 417 -8.40 -0.69 19.54
C GLY A 417 -8.58 -1.09 18.08
N THR A 418 -9.55 -1.94 17.75
CA THR A 418 -9.93 -2.27 16.38
C THR A 418 -10.47 -1.04 15.63
N ASN A 419 -10.46 -1.06 14.30
CA ASN A 419 -10.94 0.06 13.49
C ASN A 419 -12.39 -0.17 13.03
N HIS A 420 -13.31 0.77 13.33
CA HIS A 420 -14.71 0.68 12.91
C HIS A 420 -14.97 1.13 11.47
N VAL A 421 -13.96 1.65 10.74
CA VAL A 421 -14.17 2.08 9.35
C VAL A 421 -14.04 0.88 8.43
N LEU A 422 -15.18 0.24 8.18
CA LEU A 422 -15.28 -1.12 7.69
C LEU A 422 -16.10 -1.22 6.37
N PRO A 423 -15.91 -2.30 5.60
CA PRO A 423 -16.55 -2.46 4.29
C PRO A 423 -17.95 -3.06 4.41
N THR A 424 -18.98 -2.30 4.02
CA THR A 424 -20.38 -2.73 4.05
C THR A 424 -20.84 -3.32 2.70
N TYR A 425 -22.13 -3.62 2.53
CA TYR A 425 -22.73 -4.12 1.28
C TYR A 425 -22.16 -5.45 0.74
N GLY A 426 -21.43 -6.21 1.57
CA GLY A 426 -20.69 -7.40 1.14
C GLY A 426 -19.33 -7.11 0.50
N TYR A 427 -18.79 -5.89 0.63
CA TYR A 427 -17.42 -5.56 0.23
C TYR A 427 -16.37 -6.21 1.14
N ALA A 428 -16.75 -6.70 2.33
CA ALA A 428 -15.91 -7.55 3.20
C ALA A 428 -15.38 -8.82 2.50
N ARG A 429 -15.89 -9.20 1.31
CA ARG A 429 -15.32 -10.28 0.48
C ARG A 429 -13.99 -9.95 -0.20
N MET A 430 -13.60 -8.67 -0.27
CA MET A 430 -12.35 -8.26 -0.94
C MET A 430 -11.69 -7.00 -0.37
N TYR A 431 -12.34 -6.30 0.57
CA TYR A 431 -11.76 -5.22 1.36
C TYR A 431 -11.64 -5.66 2.81
N GLY A 432 -10.56 -5.27 3.48
CA GLY A 432 -10.49 -5.24 4.95
C GLY A 432 -10.85 -3.85 5.48
N GLY A 433 -11.01 -3.74 6.80
CA GLY A 433 -11.14 -2.45 7.48
C GLY A 433 -9.93 -1.53 7.33
N VAL A 434 -10.11 -0.25 7.68
CA VAL A 434 -9.00 0.71 7.72
C VAL A 434 -7.94 0.22 8.70
N SER A 435 -6.69 0.27 8.27
CA SER A 435 -5.51 -0.22 9.01
C SER A 435 -4.32 0.70 8.76
N LEU A 436 -3.19 0.47 9.44
CA LEU A 436 -1.94 1.19 9.18
C LEU A 436 -1.53 1.11 7.71
N ASP A 437 -1.67 -0.06 7.09
CA ASP A 437 -1.36 -0.30 5.68
C ASP A 437 -2.24 0.52 4.72
N SER A 438 -3.44 0.92 5.15
CA SER A 438 -4.31 1.77 4.33
C SER A 438 -3.72 3.15 4.05
N PHE A 439 -2.79 3.63 4.89
CA PHE A 439 -2.08 4.91 4.78
C PHE A 439 -0.67 4.78 4.17
N LEU A 440 -0.27 3.57 3.79
CA LEU A 440 1.07 3.26 3.29
C LEU A 440 1.08 2.89 1.81
N LYS A 441 2.25 3.08 1.20
CA LYS A 441 2.65 2.58 -0.11
C LYS A 441 3.86 1.67 0.11
N TYR A 442 3.83 0.48 -0.49
CA TYR A 442 4.92 -0.49 -0.40
C TYR A 442 5.76 -0.47 -1.67
N MET A 443 6.89 0.23 -1.63
CA MET A 443 7.82 0.34 -2.76
C MET A 443 8.78 -0.86 -2.76
N THR A 444 8.90 -1.54 -3.90
CA THR A 444 9.94 -2.54 -4.11
C THR A 444 11.28 -1.86 -4.43
N VAL A 445 12.36 -2.41 -3.88
CA VAL A 445 13.74 -1.96 -4.14
C VAL A 445 14.60 -3.18 -4.42
N GLN A 446 15.24 -3.19 -5.58
CA GLN A 446 16.14 -4.24 -6.03
C GLN A 446 17.55 -3.67 -6.26
N SER A 447 18.56 -4.44 -5.87
CA SER A 447 19.98 -4.11 -6.09
C SER A 447 20.72 -5.38 -6.47
N LEU A 448 21.45 -5.32 -7.58
CA LEU A 448 22.23 -6.44 -8.10
C LEU A 448 23.73 -6.11 -8.04
N THR A 449 24.52 -7.09 -7.60
CA THR A 449 25.97 -7.08 -7.79
C THR A 449 26.31 -7.57 -9.21
N GLU A 450 27.57 -7.43 -9.64
CA GLU A 450 28.01 -8.02 -10.91
C GLU A 450 27.86 -9.55 -10.92
N GLU A 451 28.10 -10.23 -9.80
CA GLU A 451 27.87 -11.68 -9.67
C GLU A 451 26.38 -12.02 -9.86
N GLY A 452 25.48 -11.23 -9.26
CA GLY A 452 24.04 -11.38 -9.42
C GLY A 452 23.60 -11.17 -10.86
N LEU A 453 24.12 -10.13 -11.52
CA LEU A 453 23.79 -9.84 -12.92
C LEU A 453 24.36 -10.89 -13.89
N ARG A 454 25.58 -11.41 -13.67
CA ARG A 454 26.13 -12.52 -14.46
C ARG A 454 25.25 -13.78 -14.37
N LYS A 455 24.66 -14.07 -13.20
CA LYS A 455 23.77 -15.22 -13.00
C LYS A 455 22.36 -14.99 -13.57
N LEU A 456 21.71 -13.88 -13.24
CA LEU A 456 20.32 -13.63 -13.62
C LEU A 456 20.18 -13.08 -15.05
N GLY A 457 21.16 -12.31 -15.52
CA GLY A 457 21.12 -11.58 -16.78
C GLY A 457 20.83 -12.44 -18.03
N PRO A 458 21.49 -13.60 -18.23
CA PRO A 458 21.20 -14.48 -19.36
C PRO A 458 19.73 -14.91 -19.42
N HIS A 459 19.12 -15.25 -18.27
CA HIS A 459 17.71 -15.62 -18.20
C HIS A 459 16.78 -14.46 -18.58
N VAL A 460 17.07 -13.24 -18.10
CA VAL A 460 16.31 -12.03 -18.46
C VAL A 460 16.44 -11.72 -19.95
N ALA A 461 17.62 -11.89 -20.54
CA ALA A 461 17.85 -11.70 -21.97
C ALA A 461 17.05 -12.71 -22.82
N THR A 462 16.98 -13.98 -22.41
CA THR A 462 16.17 -15.00 -23.09
C THR A 462 14.67 -14.74 -22.96
N MET A 463 14.17 -14.33 -21.79
CA MET A 463 12.75 -13.98 -21.62
C MET A 463 12.37 -12.76 -22.48
N ALA A 464 13.19 -11.71 -22.46
CA ALA A 464 12.98 -10.52 -23.29
C ALA A 464 13.04 -10.82 -24.81
N GLU A 465 13.77 -11.85 -25.24
CA GLU A 465 13.79 -12.33 -26.62
C GLU A 465 12.50 -13.07 -27.00
N VAL A 466 11.98 -13.92 -26.12
CA VAL A 466 10.67 -14.58 -26.30
C VAL A 466 9.53 -13.56 -26.36
N GLU A 467 9.61 -12.48 -25.58
CA GLU A 467 8.65 -11.37 -25.57
C GLU A 467 8.85 -10.36 -26.72
N GLY A 468 9.92 -10.49 -27.54
CA GLY A 468 10.24 -9.54 -28.61
C GLY A 468 10.73 -8.16 -28.13
N LEU A 469 11.10 -8.01 -26.86
CA LEU A 469 11.49 -6.76 -26.21
C LEU A 469 13.01 -6.51 -26.27
N GLU A 470 13.53 -6.33 -27.48
CA GLU A 470 14.98 -6.17 -27.74
C GLU A 470 15.66 -5.07 -26.91
N ALA A 471 14.97 -3.97 -26.58
CA ALA A 471 15.53 -2.92 -25.70
C ALA A 471 15.80 -3.42 -24.26
N HIS A 472 14.94 -4.29 -23.73
CA HIS A 472 15.12 -4.91 -22.41
C HIS A 472 16.31 -5.89 -22.44
N LYS A 473 16.42 -6.70 -23.50
CA LYS A 473 17.58 -7.58 -23.75
C LYS A 473 18.89 -6.79 -23.85
N ARG A 474 18.91 -5.66 -24.55
CA ARG A 474 20.09 -4.76 -24.65
C ARG A 474 20.50 -4.16 -23.32
N ALA A 475 19.55 -3.74 -22.50
CA ALA A 475 19.84 -3.16 -21.18
C ALA A 475 20.63 -4.12 -20.27
N VAL A 476 20.42 -5.43 -20.40
CA VAL A 476 21.18 -6.47 -19.70
C VAL A 476 22.50 -6.80 -20.41
N THR A 477 22.43 -7.14 -21.70
CA THR A 477 23.59 -7.65 -22.45
C THR A 477 24.72 -6.63 -22.60
N LEU A 478 24.44 -5.33 -22.67
CA LEU A 478 25.48 -4.29 -22.68
C LEU A 478 26.23 -4.20 -21.34
N ARG A 479 25.54 -4.40 -20.21
CA ARG A 479 26.17 -4.45 -18.88
C ARG A 479 27.02 -5.70 -18.72
N LEU A 480 26.56 -6.84 -19.23
CA LEU A 480 27.36 -8.07 -19.25
C LEU A 480 28.63 -7.91 -20.10
N LYS A 481 28.55 -7.25 -21.27
CA LYS A 481 29.72 -6.96 -22.12
C LYS A 481 30.75 -6.05 -21.44
N ASP A 482 30.31 -5.02 -20.70
CA ASP A 482 31.22 -4.20 -19.88
C ASP A 482 31.91 -5.03 -18.78
N ILE A 483 31.11 -5.83 -18.07
CA ILE A 483 31.55 -6.75 -17.03
C ILE A 483 32.53 -7.84 -17.57
N GLU A 484 32.40 -8.24 -18.83
CA GLU A 484 33.35 -9.12 -19.54
C GLU A 484 34.61 -8.37 -19.98
N ALA A 485 34.49 -7.17 -20.52
CA ALA A 485 35.61 -6.34 -20.97
C ALA A 485 36.55 -5.95 -19.82
N ARG A 486 36.02 -5.79 -18.60
CA ARG A 486 36.78 -5.49 -17.38
C ARG A 486 37.47 -6.72 -16.75
N GLN A 487 37.23 -7.94 -17.22
CA GLN A 487 37.98 -9.10 -16.72
C GLN A 487 39.39 -9.13 -17.30
N VAL A 488 40.39 -8.99 -16.42
CA VAL A 488 41.79 -9.32 -16.74
C VAL A 488 41.83 -10.78 -17.19
N ARG A 489 42.15 -11.00 -18.47
CA ARG A 489 42.32 -12.35 -19.05
C ARG A 489 43.61 -13.00 -18.54
N ILE A 490 43.62 -13.44 -17.28
CA ILE A 490 44.58 -14.45 -16.83
C ILE A 490 44.15 -15.77 -17.48
N LYS A 491 44.71 -16.07 -18.66
CA LYS A 491 44.65 -17.42 -19.22
C LYS A 491 45.40 -18.34 -18.27
N SER A 492 44.68 -19.25 -17.62
CA SER A 492 45.30 -20.28 -16.79
C SER A 492 46.04 -21.31 -17.66
N GLY A 493 47.26 -21.66 -17.26
CA GLY A 493 48.00 -22.82 -17.76
C GLY A 493 49.32 -22.48 -18.46
N ILE A 494 50.48 -22.50 -17.78
CA ILE A 494 50.72 -22.71 -16.34
C ILE A 494 51.89 -21.80 -15.93
N TYR A 495 51.65 -20.86 -15.02
CA TYR A 495 52.67 -20.24 -14.16
C TYR A 495 51.98 -19.82 -12.86
N LYS A 496 52.41 -20.39 -11.71
CA LYS A 496 52.00 -19.88 -10.40
C LYS A 496 53.07 -18.89 -9.92
N GLU A 497 53.00 -17.67 -10.42
CA GLU A 497 53.86 -16.60 -9.88
C GLU A 497 53.10 -15.80 -8.84
N ARG A 498 53.72 -15.64 -7.66
CA ARG A 498 53.23 -14.73 -6.65
C ARG A 498 53.84 -13.37 -6.94
N VAL A 499 53.01 -12.41 -7.35
CA VAL A 499 53.44 -11.02 -7.54
C VAL A 499 53.31 -10.29 -6.22
N GLU A 500 54.43 -9.91 -5.63
CA GLU A 500 54.48 -9.09 -4.43
C GLU A 500 54.94 -7.67 -4.78
N ILE A 501 54.26 -6.68 -4.22
CA ILE A 501 54.51 -5.27 -4.46
C ILE A 501 54.75 -4.63 -3.09
N GLU A 502 56.01 -4.36 -2.80
CA GLU A 502 56.41 -3.61 -1.61
C GLU A 502 57.25 -2.40 -2.03
N ASN A 503 56.91 -1.22 -1.51
CA ASN A 503 57.72 0.00 -1.60
C ASN A 503 57.92 0.53 -3.03
N ASP A 504 59.10 0.25 -3.60
CA ASP A 504 59.55 0.60 -4.95
C ASP A 504 59.95 -0.64 -5.73
N THR A 505 59.44 -1.79 -5.31
CA THR A 505 59.88 -3.09 -5.78
C THR A 505 58.69 -3.93 -6.19
N ILE A 506 58.68 -4.31 -7.46
CA ILE A 506 57.83 -5.38 -7.96
C ILE A 506 58.69 -6.64 -7.95
N SER A 507 58.32 -7.60 -7.10
CA SER A 507 58.95 -8.90 -7.00
C SER A 507 58.06 -9.93 -7.70
N LEU A 508 58.58 -10.49 -8.79
CA LEU A 508 57.98 -11.63 -9.48
C LEU A 508 58.64 -12.89 -8.92
N ILE A 509 57.88 -13.72 -8.19
CA ILE A 509 58.38 -14.92 -7.53
C ILE A 509 57.91 -16.16 -8.31
N GLY A 510 58.86 -16.87 -8.91
CA GLY A 510 58.65 -18.13 -9.61
C GLY A 510 58.38 -19.33 -8.68
N ASP A 511 57.81 -20.42 -9.23
CA ASP A 511 57.61 -21.70 -8.53
C ASP A 511 58.96 -22.34 -8.06
N ASP A 512 60.09 -21.90 -8.61
CA ASP A 512 61.46 -22.30 -8.31
C ASP A 512 62.17 -21.35 -7.30
N ALA A 513 61.42 -20.45 -6.67
CA ALA A 513 61.90 -19.38 -5.79
C ALA A 513 62.85 -18.35 -6.47
N ALA A 514 62.98 -18.39 -7.80
CA ALA A 514 63.65 -17.33 -8.54
C ALA A 514 62.84 -16.03 -8.39
N THR A 515 63.46 -15.01 -7.77
CA THR A 515 62.81 -13.72 -7.52
C THR A 515 63.40 -12.68 -8.48
N THR A 516 62.59 -12.18 -9.41
CA THR A 516 62.97 -11.03 -10.25
C THR A 516 62.46 -9.76 -9.58
N THR A 517 63.38 -9.00 -8.99
CA THR A 517 63.10 -7.77 -8.25
C THR A 517 63.37 -6.55 -9.12
N ILE A 518 62.32 -5.80 -9.48
CA ILE A 518 62.41 -4.55 -10.24
C ILE A 518 62.37 -3.38 -9.26
N THR A 519 63.52 -2.78 -8.95
CA THR A 519 63.62 -1.63 -8.04
C THR A 519 63.54 -0.29 -8.79
N PHE A 520 62.67 0.61 -8.36
CA PHE A 520 62.61 1.99 -8.84
C PHE A 520 63.47 2.93 -7.98
N ASP A 521 64.37 3.68 -8.60
CA ASP A 521 65.22 4.65 -7.91
C ASP A 521 64.42 5.93 -7.59
N ARG A 522 64.06 6.12 -6.31
CA ARG A 522 63.33 7.30 -5.80
C ARG A 522 64.18 8.56 -5.62
N SER A 523 65.44 8.61 -6.04
CA SER A 523 66.33 9.76 -5.78
C SER A 523 65.85 11.13 -6.32
N ASN A 524 64.80 11.18 -7.14
CA ASN A 524 64.10 12.42 -7.55
C ASN A 524 62.57 12.41 -7.29
N ALA A 525 62.06 11.55 -6.41
CA ALA A 525 60.63 11.44 -6.11
C ALA A 525 60.31 11.74 -4.64
N THR A 526 59.59 12.84 -4.39
CA THR A 526 59.15 13.21 -3.04
C THR A 526 57.85 12.49 -2.66
N GLY A 527 57.91 11.63 -1.63
CA GLY A 527 56.74 11.07 -0.98
C GLY A 527 56.83 9.56 -0.68
N PHE A 528 56.10 9.16 0.37
CA PHE A 528 55.89 7.78 0.84
C PHE A 528 57.08 7.11 1.57
N LYS A 529 56.71 6.34 2.60
CA LYS A 529 57.58 5.78 3.65
C LYS A 529 57.31 4.28 3.80
N THR A 530 58.34 3.54 4.17
CA THR A 530 58.37 2.07 4.26
C THR A 530 58.58 1.60 5.71
N ILE A 531 58.07 0.41 6.02
CA ILE A 531 58.37 -0.37 7.23
C ILE A 531 58.93 -1.75 6.78
N ASP A 532 59.79 -2.31 7.62
CA ASP A 532 60.84 -3.31 7.32
C ASP A 532 60.36 -4.78 7.25
N THR A 533 60.98 -5.59 6.38
CA THR A 533 60.79 -7.07 6.25
C THR A 533 62.08 -7.77 5.78
N GLY A 534 62.34 -8.99 6.28
CA GLY A 534 63.65 -9.68 6.20
C GLY A 534 63.84 -10.69 5.04
N SER A 535 65.06 -11.23 4.92
CA SER A 535 65.65 -11.86 3.72
C SER A 535 65.69 -13.40 3.64
N VAL A 536 65.36 -13.98 2.46
CA VAL A 536 65.80 -15.30 1.88
C VAL A 536 65.57 -15.27 0.34
N GLY A 537 66.31 -15.91 -0.58
CA GLY A 537 67.67 -16.49 -0.52
C GLY A 537 67.99 -17.68 -1.47
N SER A 538 68.46 -17.43 -2.72
CA SER A 538 69.14 -18.40 -3.65
C SER A 538 68.26 -19.52 -4.30
N THR A 539 68.41 -20.03 -5.55
CA THR A 539 69.40 -19.87 -6.66
C THR A 539 68.86 -20.41 -8.03
N THR A 540 69.20 -19.70 -9.13
CA THR A 540 69.46 -20.17 -10.52
C THR A 540 68.43 -20.99 -11.35
N ALA A 541 67.83 -20.34 -12.35
CA ALA A 541 67.58 -20.88 -13.72
C ALA A 541 67.53 -19.73 -14.75
N HIS A 542 67.86 -19.97 -16.03
CA HIS A 542 68.02 -18.92 -17.06
C HIS A 542 66.75 -18.62 -17.87
N TRP A 543 66.26 -17.37 -17.86
CA TRP A 543 65.16 -16.90 -18.74
C TRP A 543 65.31 -15.42 -19.13
N SER A 544 64.74 -15.02 -20.28
CA SER A 544 64.78 -13.65 -20.81
C SER A 544 63.43 -12.92 -20.65
N THR A 545 63.39 -11.85 -19.86
CA THR A 545 62.15 -11.11 -19.55
C THR A 545 61.96 -9.88 -20.44
N TYR A 546 60.75 -9.69 -20.97
CA TYR A 546 60.36 -8.48 -21.73
C TYR A 546 59.35 -7.65 -20.92
N ILE A 547 59.65 -6.38 -20.68
CA ILE A 547 58.80 -5.44 -19.93
C ILE A 547 58.27 -4.36 -20.89
N THR A 548 56.97 -4.07 -20.83
CA THR A 548 56.34 -2.97 -21.58
C THR A 548 55.59 -2.07 -20.59
N ILE A 549 55.89 -0.77 -20.60
CA ILE A 549 55.30 0.23 -19.71
C ILE A 549 54.57 1.27 -20.55
N THR A 550 53.30 1.54 -20.23
CA THR A 550 52.45 2.51 -20.94
C THR A 550 51.85 3.48 -19.93
N ALA A 551 51.95 4.79 -20.20
CA ALA A 551 51.33 5.84 -19.38
C ALA A 551 50.21 6.54 -20.17
N GLN A 552 49.09 6.86 -19.49
CA GLN A 552 47.99 7.65 -20.05
C GLN A 552 47.90 9.02 -19.38
N ASN A 553 47.56 10.04 -20.17
CA ASN A 553 47.43 11.42 -19.72
C ASN A 553 45.98 11.76 -19.32
N ARG A 554 45.80 12.65 -18.34
CA ARG A 554 44.52 13.36 -18.11
C ARG A 554 44.60 14.71 -18.82
N ALA A 555 43.53 15.13 -19.48
CA ALA A 555 43.50 16.43 -20.15
C ALA A 555 43.73 17.58 -19.14
N SER A 556 44.69 18.44 -19.44
CA SER A 556 44.96 19.69 -18.73
C SER A 556 45.01 20.81 -19.76
N THR A 557 44.30 21.91 -19.52
CA THR A 557 43.99 22.96 -20.51
C THR A 557 45.10 23.99 -20.68
N SER A 558 46.35 23.54 -20.81
CA SER A 558 47.50 24.39 -21.11
C SER A 558 48.45 23.68 -22.07
N ASP A 559 48.60 24.25 -23.28
CA ASP A 559 49.51 23.76 -24.31
C ASP A 559 50.98 23.95 -23.91
N VAL A 560 51.57 22.96 -23.22
CA VAL A 560 53.02 22.72 -23.19
C VAL A 560 53.30 21.21 -23.18
N ASP A 561 54.28 20.82 -24.00
CA ASP A 561 54.69 19.47 -24.36
C ASP A 561 54.79 18.39 -23.27
N GLY A 562 54.25 17.21 -23.58
CA GLY A 562 54.94 15.91 -23.50
C GLY A 562 55.54 15.42 -22.16
N PHE A 563 55.06 14.27 -21.67
CA PHE A 563 55.81 13.48 -20.70
C PHE A 563 57.15 12.98 -21.28
N SER A 564 58.24 13.37 -20.64
CA SER A 564 59.60 12.94 -20.95
C SER A 564 60.11 12.03 -19.82
N PHE A 565 60.30 10.73 -20.11
CA PHE A 565 61.13 9.86 -19.27
C PHE A 565 62.62 10.23 -19.45
N ARG A 566 63.04 11.34 -18.82
CA ARG A 566 64.46 11.68 -18.64
C ARG A 566 64.89 11.22 -17.25
N ASN A 567 66.07 10.62 -17.18
CA ASN A 567 66.81 10.25 -15.96
C ASN A 567 66.25 9.08 -15.12
N CYS A 568 65.46 8.16 -15.69
CA CYS A 568 65.27 6.83 -15.09
C CYS A 568 66.40 5.89 -15.55
N ASN A 569 67.36 5.58 -14.68
CA ASN A 569 68.40 4.58 -14.93
C ASN A 569 67.95 3.21 -14.42
N VAL A 570 67.54 2.32 -15.34
CA VAL A 570 67.33 0.90 -15.00
C VAL A 570 68.70 0.23 -14.87
N LYS A 571 69.16 0.02 -13.63
CA LYS A 571 70.37 -0.76 -13.35
C LYS A 571 69.97 -2.19 -12.96
N PRO A 572 70.59 -3.23 -13.54
CA PRO A 572 70.49 -4.57 -12.96
C PRO A 572 71.13 -4.57 -11.55
N SER A 573 70.61 -5.42 -10.66
CA SER A 573 71.17 -5.61 -9.32
C SER A 573 72.64 -6.06 -9.38
N PRO A 574 73.53 -5.63 -8.46
CA PRO A 574 74.94 -6.03 -8.47
C PRO A 574 75.21 -7.54 -8.41
N GLU A 575 74.21 -8.35 -8.01
CA GLU A 575 74.32 -9.80 -7.89
C GLU A 575 74.15 -10.56 -9.23
N SER A 576 73.85 -9.88 -10.35
CA SER A 576 73.81 -10.51 -11.67
C SER A 576 75.18 -10.48 -12.37
N THR A 577 75.89 -11.61 -12.39
CA THR A 577 77.17 -11.78 -13.12
C THR A 577 77.02 -11.96 -14.64
N HIS A 578 75.84 -11.69 -15.20
CA HIS A 578 75.57 -11.81 -16.64
C HIS A 578 75.14 -10.48 -17.26
N THR A 579 76.04 -9.91 -18.08
CA THR A 579 75.76 -8.73 -18.90
C THR A 579 74.97 -9.10 -20.16
N GLU A 580 73.64 -9.11 -20.07
CA GLU A 580 72.78 -9.04 -21.25
C GLU A 580 72.01 -7.72 -21.30
N LYS A 581 71.95 -7.11 -22.49
CA LYS A 581 71.32 -5.80 -22.69
C LYS A 581 69.81 -5.95 -22.77
N ALA A 582 69.09 -5.43 -21.77
CA ALA A 582 67.65 -5.21 -21.88
C ALA A 582 67.36 -4.21 -23.01
N ASN A 583 66.64 -4.65 -24.06
CA ASN A 583 66.23 -3.80 -25.17
C ASN A 583 64.91 -3.09 -24.83
N LEU A 584 64.99 -1.86 -24.33
CA LEU A 584 63.82 -1.02 -24.08
C LEU A 584 63.28 -0.43 -25.40
N ARG A 585 61.96 -0.53 -25.65
CA ARG A 585 61.28 0.25 -26.69
C ARG A 585 60.28 1.20 -26.05
N VAL A 586 60.39 2.48 -26.37
CA VAL A 586 59.50 3.55 -25.91
C VAL A 586 58.65 4.01 -27.10
N PHE A 587 57.34 4.13 -26.92
CA PHE A 587 56.43 4.74 -27.89
C PHE A 587 55.88 6.04 -27.29
N LEU A 588 55.96 7.14 -28.04
CA LEU A 588 55.57 8.48 -27.60
C LEU A 588 54.47 9.06 -28.51
N GLY A 589 53.32 9.38 -27.91
CA GLY A 589 52.29 10.29 -28.44
C GLY A 589 51.48 9.85 -29.67
N GLN A 590 50.15 9.76 -29.52
CA GLN A 590 49.08 10.18 -30.45
C GLN A 590 47.71 9.61 -29.95
N PRO A 591 46.54 10.20 -30.29
CA PRO A 591 45.23 9.71 -29.86
C PRO A 591 44.82 8.37 -30.50
N TRP A 592 43.98 7.59 -29.80
CA TRP A 592 43.65 6.20 -30.14
C TRP A 592 42.66 6.03 -31.32
N GLU A 593 41.90 7.05 -31.72
CA GLU A 593 40.65 6.82 -32.48
C GLU A 593 40.77 6.43 -33.96
N ASN A 594 41.94 6.53 -34.63
CA ASN A 594 41.98 6.41 -36.11
C ASN A 594 43.00 5.43 -36.75
N TYR A 595 43.81 4.67 -35.99
CA TYR A 595 44.82 3.79 -36.62
C TYR A 595 44.95 2.39 -35.99
N SER A 596 44.11 1.47 -36.48
CA SER A 596 44.39 0.02 -36.45
C SER A 596 44.42 -0.54 -37.88
N GLN A 597 45.43 -0.17 -38.67
CA GLN A 597 45.74 -0.89 -39.92
C GLN A 597 46.80 -1.97 -39.66
N ILE A 598 46.49 -3.18 -40.14
CA ILE A 598 47.38 -4.34 -40.09
C ILE A 598 48.28 -4.29 -41.33
N LEU A 599 49.60 -4.22 -41.13
CA LEU A 599 50.57 -4.51 -42.19
C LEU A 599 50.98 -5.98 -42.09
N GLU A 600 50.25 -6.85 -42.79
CA GLU A 600 50.75 -8.18 -43.11
C GLU A 600 51.91 -8.10 -44.09
N ARG A 601 52.94 -8.92 -43.87
CA ARG A 601 53.95 -9.21 -44.89
C ARG A 601 54.11 -10.71 -45.03
N ASN A 602 53.40 -11.28 -46.00
CA ASN A 602 53.42 -12.72 -46.28
C ASN A 602 54.66 -13.12 -47.10
N SER A 603 55.39 -14.14 -46.65
CA SER A 603 56.11 -15.05 -47.55
C SER A 603 56.38 -16.44 -46.94
N VAL A 604 55.42 -17.35 -47.17
CA VAL A 604 55.64 -18.77 -47.54
C VAL A 604 56.52 -19.66 -46.62
N PHE A 605 55.93 -20.23 -45.57
CA PHE A 605 55.50 -21.65 -45.51
C PHE A 605 54.86 -21.99 -44.15
N GLY A 606 53.62 -22.53 -44.17
CA GLY A 606 53.07 -23.34 -43.06
C GLY A 606 52.59 -22.64 -41.78
N SER A 607 51.26 -22.56 -41.63
CA SER A 607 50.49 -22.33 -40.38
C SER A 607 50.38 -20.88 -39.83
N PRO A 608 49.18 -20.45 -39.38
CA PRO A 608 48.95 -19.11 -38.85
C PRO A 608 49.35 -18.99 -37.37
N ILE A 609 50.45 -18.30 -37.09
CA ILE A 609 50.83 -17.90 -35.73
C ILE A 609 50.25 -16.51 -35.44
N TYR A 610 49.20 -16.45 -34.63
CA TYR A 610 48.66 -15.17 -34.13
C TYR A 610 49.62 -14.55 -33.10
N SER A 611 50.26 -13.43 -33.46
CA SER A 611 51.05 -12.63 -32.52
C SER A 611 50.16 -12.02 -31.43
N GLN A 612 50.44 -12.33 -30.16
CA GLN A 612 49.73 -11.73 -29.03
C GLN A 612 50.53 -10.54 -28.48
N LYS A 613 49.83 -9.47 -28.10
CA LYS A 613 50.40 -8.30 -27.39
C LYS A 613 49.71 -8.19 -26.03
N THR A 614 50.50 -8.08 -24.96
CA THR A 614 50.01 -7.81 -23.61
C THR A 614 50.05 -6.31 -23.34
N MET A 615 48.98 -5.75 -22.80
CA MET A 615 48.90 -4.36 -22.37
C MET A 615 48.47 -4.32 -20.91
N ILE A 616 49.26 -3.65 -20.06
CA ILE A 616 48.97 -3.44 -18.64
C ILE A 616 48.55 -1.98 -18.46
N MET A 617 47.42 -1.75 -17.81
CA MET A 617 46.97 -0.42 -17.37
C MET A 617 46.89 -0.38 -15.85
N LEU A 618 47.44 0.68 -15.25
CA LEU A 618 47.34 0.96 -13.82
C LEU A 618 46.39 2.15 -13.62
N PHE A 619 45.42 2.00 -12.72
CA PHE A 619 44.46 3.06 -12.38
C PHE A 619 44.66 3.51 -10.93
N GLY A 620 44.93 4.80 -10.73
CA GLY A 620 44.96 5.43 -9.41
C GLY A 620 43.54 5.86 -8.99
N ASN A 621 43.17 5.58 -7.74
CA ASN A 621 41.84 5.88 -7.21
C ASN A 621 41.78 7.29 -6.60
N MET A 622 40.61 7.95 -6.64
CA MET A 622 40.45 9.30 -6.08
C MET A 622 40.16 9.27 -4.57
N THR A 623 40.80 10.18 -3.83
CA THR A 623 40.33 10.68 -2.53
C THR A 623 40.30 12.21 -2.54
N THR A 624 39.48 12.76 -1.67
CA THR A 624 38.85 14.09 -1.78
C THR A 624 39.65 15.27 -1.23
N ILE A 625 39.55 16.40 -1.94
CA ILE A 625 39.47 17.80 -1.46
C ILE A 625 40.70 18.40 -0.74
N ALA A 626 41.34 19.35 -1.44
CA ALA A 626 41.41 20.74 -1.01
C ALA A 626 41.27 21.64 -2.26
#